data_AF-A0A357N930-F1
#
_entry.id   AF-A0A357N930-F1
#
_cell.length_a   1.000
_cell.length_b   1.000
_cell.length_c   1.000
_cell.angle_alpha   90.00
_cell.angle_beta   90.00
_cell.angle_gamma   90.00
#
_symmetry.space_group_name_H-M   'P 1'
#
loop_
_entity.id
_entity.type
_entity.pdbx_description
1 polymer ?
#
loop_
_entity_poly.entity_id
_entity_poly.type
_entity_poly.pdbx_seq_one_letter_code
_entity_poly.pdbx_strand_id
1 'polypeptide(L)'
;MTPIVHQPSPPAIGQTPDAHSEFSDTARWATVALTDSQNAPRYVPGDVLVIDLEVTEFRGDALYAVEIDGEALIRYVQVRPAGLYVYALSGIYEGHTIPRAALRVLGLVTYANTLRRV
;
A
#
# COMPACT_ATOMS: atom_id res chain seq x y z
N MET A 1 14.08 -34.12 -9.04
CA MET A 1 13.82 -34.26 -7.60
C MET A 1 13.19 -32.96 -7.13
N THR A 2 11.91 -32.97 -6.77
CA THR A 2 11.16 -31.80 -6.27
C THR A 2 11.45 -31.61 -4.79
N PRO A 3 11.82 -30.41 -4.31
CA PRO A 3 12.03 -30.19 -2.88
C PRO A 3 10.71 -30.29 -2.12
N ILE A 4 10.76 -30.97 -0.98
CA ILE A 4 9.65 -31.05 -0.02
C ILE A 4 9.53 -29.67 0.64
N VAL A 5 8.41 -29.00 0.45
CA VAL A 5 8.08 -27.75 1.16
C VAL A 5 7.65 -28.13 2.57
N HIS A 6 8.46 -27.79 3.57
CA HIS A 6 8.05 -27.90 4.97
C HIS A 6 6.96 -26.86 5.24
N GLN A 7 5.70 -27.30 5.44
CA GLN A 7 4.71 -26.45 6.06
C GLN A 7 5.16 -26.14 7.50
N PRO A 8 5.15 -24.87 7.92
CA PRO A 8 5.39 -24.53 9.32
C PRO A 8 4.30 -25.20 10.16
N SER A 9 4.72 -25.83 11.26
CA SER A 9 3.79 -26.47 12.21
C SER A 9 2.76 -25.44 12.68
N PRO A 10 1.46 -25.81 12.81
CA PRO A 10 0.47 -24.92 13.39
C PRO A 10 0.90 -24.55 14.83
N PRO A 11 0.76 -23.28 15.24
CA PRO A 11 1.15 -22.85 16.57
C PRO A 11 0.33 -23.59 17.63
N ALA A 12 0.97 -23.93 18.75
CA ALA A 12 0.29 -24.54 19.88
C ALA A 12 -0.73 -23.56 20.48
N ILE A 13 -1.89 -24.07 20.88
CA ILE A 13 -2.94 -23.26 21.53
C ILE A 13 -2.35 -22.55 22.74
N GLY A 14 -2.37 -21.21 22.72
CA GLY A 14 -1.87 -20.36 23.80
C GLY A 14 -0.53 -19.67 23.54
N GLN A 15 0.11 -19.90 22.39
CA GLN A 15 1.22 -19.06 21.93
C GLN A 15 0.67 -17.88 21.13
N THR A 16 0.84 -16.66 21.62
CA THR A 16 0.86 -15.48 20.76
C THR A 16 2.01 -15.67 19.77
N PRO A 17 1.78 -15.60 18.44
CA PRO A 17 2.88 -15.55 17.49
C PRO A 17 3.84 -14.45 17.94
N ASP A 18 5.14 -14.74 17.93
CA ASP A 18 6.12 -13.68 18.11
C ASP A 18 5.79 -12.55 17.13
N ALA A 19 5.87 -11.30 17.59
CA ALA A 19 5.75 -10.11 16.74
C ALA A 19 6.97 -9.96 15.82
N HIS A 20 7.55 -11.08 15.36
CA HIS A 20 8.40 -11.10 14.21
C HIS A 20 7.52 -10.80 13.01
N SER A 21 7.66 -9.57 12.53
CA SER A 21 7.17 -9.13 11.24
C SER A 21 7.50 -10.23 10.22
N GLU A 22 6.50 -11.01 9.79
CA GLU A 22 6.67 -11.95 8.68
C GLU A 22 7.01 -11.20 7.37
N PHE A 23 6.96 -9.87 7.40
CA PHE A 23 7.52 -8.99 6.40
C PHE A 23 9.05 -9.07 6.46
N SER A 24 9.60 -9.88 5.55
CA SER A 24 11.00 -9.76 5.18
C SER A 24 11.32 -8.30 4.85
N ASP A 25 12.31 -7.71 5.51
CA ASP A 25 12.87 -6.39 5.16
C ASP A 25 13.50 -6.38 3.74
N THR A 26 13.53 -7.53 3.06
CA THR A 26 13.95 -7.70 1.66
C THR A 26 12.79 -7.93 0.69
N ALA A 27 11.54 -7.86 1.16
CA ALA A 27 10.39 -8.06 0.31
C ALA A 27 10.29 -6.93 -0.71
N ARG A 28 10.36 -7.29 -2.00
CA ARG A 28 10.07 -6.36 -3.09
C ARG A 28 8.59 -5.97 -3.13
N TRP A 29 7.70 -6.88 -2.72
CA TRP A 29 6.27 -6.72 -2.86
C TRP A 29 5.59 -6.69 -1.50
N ALA A 30 4.63 -5.79 -1.33
CA ALA A 30 3.70 -5.80 -0.21
C ALA A 30 2.26 -5.93 -0.70
N THR A 31 1.42 -6.56 0.12
CA THR A 31 -0.03 -6.64 -0.08
C THR A 31 -0.74 -5.91 1.05
N VAL A 32 -1.58 -4.94 0.69
CA VAL A 32 -2.39 -4.18 1.66
C VAL A 32 -3.86 -4.46 1.39
N ALA A 33 -4.55 -5.00 2.38
CA ALA A 33 -6.00 -5.18 2.35
C ALA A 33 -6.68 -3.85 2.70
N LEU A 34 -7.63 -3.41 1.88
CA LEU A 34 -8.44 -2.25 2.22
C LEU A 34 -9.47 -2.62 3.29
N THR A 35 -9.47 -1.87 4.39
CA THR A 35 -10.46 -1.97 5.48
C THR A 35 -11.60 -0.97 5.33
N ASP A 36 -11.37 0.10 4.59
CA ASP A 36 -12.37 1.12 4.26
C ASP A 36 -12.27 1.52 2.78
N SER A 37 -13.34 2.15 2.26
CA SER A 37 -13.39 2.70 0.91
C SER A 37 -12.89 4.16 0.85
N GLN A 38 -12.41 4.72 1.96
CA GLN A 38 -12.02 6.13 2.02
C GLN A 38 -10.75 6.39 1.22
N ASN A 39 -9.87 5.40 1.10
CA ASN A 39 -8.59 5.56 0.43
C ASN A 39 -8.64 5.37 -1.11
N ALA A 40 -9.68 4.72 -1.64
CA ALA A 40 -9.89 4.56 -3.08
C ALA A 40 -11.30 4.03 -3.43
N PRO A 41 -12.22 4.80 -4.03
CA PRO A 41 -13.63 4.44 -4.27
C PRO A 41 -13.82 3.40 -5.39
N ARG A 42 -12.80 3.16 -6.23
CA ARG A 42 -12.81 1.99 -7.13
C ARG A 42 -12.62 0.70 -6.33
N TYR A 43 -11.98 0.81 -5.17
CA TYR A 43 -11.66 -0.30 -4.30
C TYR A 43 -12.62 -0.33 -3.10
N VAL A 44 -13.16 -1.50 -2.83
CA VAL A 44 -14.06 -1.73 -1.70
C VAL A 44 -13.30 -2.45 -0.59
N PRO A 45 -13.78 -2.39 0.66
CA PRO A 45 -13.26 -3.24 1.71
C PRO A 45 -13.19 -4.71 1.23
N GLY A 46 -12.02 -5.33 1.37
CA GLY A 46 -11.73 -6.67 0.85
C GLY A 46 -10.94 -6.72 -0.46
N ASP A 47 -10.80 -5.60 -1.19
CA ASP A 47 -9.83 -5.52 -2.28
C ASP A 47 -8.38 -5.48 -1.72
N VAL A 48 -7.44 -6.03 -2.48
CA VAL A 48 -6.02 -6.11 -2.09
C VAL A 48 -5.17 -5.31 -3.08
N LEU A 49 -4.42 -4.33 -2.57
CA LEU A 49 -3.42 -3.59 -3.35
C LEU A 49 -2.10 -4.33 -3.31
N VAL A 50 -1.44 -4.40 -4.46
CA VAL A 50 -0.06 -4.87 -4.57
C VAL A 50 0.86 -3.67 -4.81
N ILE A 51 1.87 -3.57 -3.97
CA ILE A 51 2.79 -2.43 -3.88
C ILE A 51 4.21 -2.91 -4.19
N ASP A 52 4.86 -2.25 -5.15
CA ASP A 52 6.30 -2.39 -5.41
C ASP A 52 7.08 -1.49 -4.42
N LEU A 53 7.74 -2.12 -3.46
CA LEU A 53 8.54 -1.46 -2.41
C LEU A 53 9.92 -1.00 -2.90
N GLU A 54 10.36 -1.44 -4.09
CA GLU A 54 11.59 -0.91 -4.71
C GLU A 54 11.40 0.50 -5.27
N VAL A 55 10.15 0.95 -5.41
CA VAL A 55 9.83 2.31 -5.88
C VAL A 55 9.71 3.24 -4.68
N THR A 56 10.83 3.78 -4.23
CA THR A 56 10.94 4.69 -3.07
C THR A 56 10.97 6.18 -3.45
N GLU A 57 10.76 6.49 -4.72
CA GLU A 57 10.75 7.85 -5.25
C GLU A 57 9.51 8.12 -6.10
N PHE A 58 9.09 9.38 -6.17
CA PHE A 58 8.00 9.79 -7.04
C PHE A 58 8.40 9.72 -8.52
N ARG A 59 7.68 8.90 -9.30
CA ARG A 59 7.94 8.63 -10.73
C ARG A 59 6.91 9.25 -11.69
N GLY A 60 5.86 9.88 -11.18
CA GLY A 60 4.79 10.47 -11.98
C GLY A 60 3.41 10.25 -11.37
N ASP A 61 2.39 10.77 -12.04
CA ASP A 61 1.00 10.72 -11.58
C ASP A 61 0.51 9.27 -11.44
N ALA A 62 0.32 8.80 -10.21
CA ALA A 62 -0.11 7.43 -9.90
C ALA A 62 -0.62 7.30 -8.46
N LEU A 63 -1.00 6.08 -8.09
CA LEU A 63 -1.35 5.69 -6.73
C LEU A 63 -0.12 5.13 -6.02
N TYR A 64 0.19 5.65 -4.83
CA TYR A 64 1.37 5.28 -4.07
C TYR A 64 0.99 4.91 -2.63
N ALA A 65 1.83 4.09 -2.01
CA ALA A 65 1.99 4.11 -0.56
C ALA A 65 2.97 5.23 -0.22
N VAL A 66 2.52 6.16 0.60
CA VAL A 66 3.26 7.39 0.94
C VAL A 66 3.26 7.59 2.44
N GLU A 67 4.23 8.33 2.94
CA GLU A 67 4.18 8.91 4.26
C GLU A 67 4.16 10.43 4.14
N ILE A 68 3.19 11.03 4.82
CA ILE A 68 2.99 12.48 4.90
C ILE A 68 2.76 12.79 6.38
N ASP A 69 3.50 13.76 6.93
CA ASP A 69 3.43 14.14 8.34
C ASP A 69 3.61 12.97 9.33
N GLY A 70 4.38 11.95 8.93
CA GLY A 70 4.64 10.74 9.73
C GLY A 70 3.54 9.67 9.66
N GLU A 71 2.48 9.89 8.88
CA GLU A 71 1.40 8.93 8.68
C GLU A 71 1.52 8.22 7.33
N ALA A 72 1.51 6.88 7.36
CA ALA A 72 1.52 6.05 6.17
C ALA A 72 0.11 5.93 5.57
N LEU A 73 -0.04 6.30 4.31
CA LEU A 73 -1.32 6.43 3.61
C LEU A 73 -1.23 5.86 2.18
N ILE A 74 -2.38 5.46 1.64
CA ILE A 74 -2.53 5.16 0.20
C ILE A 74 -3.17 6.36 -0.48
N ARG A 75 -2.45 7.03 -1.39
CA ARG A 75 -2.93 8.26 -2.04
C ARG A 75 -2.53 8.34 -3.50
N TYR A 76 -3.41 8.94 -4.30
CA TYR A 76 -3.01 9.44 -5.61
C TYR A 76 -2.15 10.67 -5.40
N VAL A 77 -1.02 10.70 -6.10
CA VAL A 77 -0.09 11.82 -6.11
C VAL A 77 -0.01 12.31 -7.54
N GLN A 78 -0.31 13.58 -7.76
CA GLN A 78 -0.34 14.20 -9.07
C GLN A 78 0.49 15.49 -9.09
N VAL A 79 1.29 15.68 -10.15
CA VAL A 79 1.98 16.94 -10.38
C VAL A 79 0.98 18.04 -10.72
N ARG A 80 1.06 19.15 -9.99
CA ARG A 80 0.36 20.41 -10.27
C ARG A 80 1.39 21.56 -10.29
N PRO A 81 1.06 22.72 -10.90
CA PRO A 81 1.97 23.87 -10.93
C PRO A 81 2.46 24.32 -9.55
N ALA A 82 1.62 24.16 -8.52
CA ALA A 82 1.93 24.56 -7.14
C ALA A 82 2.65 23.48 -6.31
N GLY A 83 2.83 22.26 -6.81
CA GLY A 83 3.43 21.16 -6.06
C GLY A 83 2.81 19.80 -6.37
N LEU A 84 2.79 18.91 -5.38
CA LEU A 84 2.17 17.60 -5.51
C LEU A 84 0.77 17.65 -4.90
N TYR A 85 -0.24 17.43 -5.73
CA TYR A 85 -1.61 17.29 -5.27
C TYR A 85 -1.85 15.85 -4.81
N VAL A 86 -2.20 15.70 -3.54
CA VAL A 86 -2.40 14.40 -2.89
C VAL A 86 -3.87 14.26 -2.55
N TYR A 87 -4.47 13.17 -3.02
CA TYR A 87 -5.90 12.93 -2.85
C TYR A 87 -6.23 11.44 -2.73
N ALA A 88 -7.33 11.15 -2.04
CA ALA A 88 -8.01 9.87 -2.21
C ALA A 88 -8.95 9.99 -3.41
N LEU A 89 -9.07 8.94 -4.23
CA LEU A 89 -9.88 9.01 -5.44
C LEU A 89 -11.39 9.24 -5.15
N SER A 90 -11.84 9.02 -3.91
CA SER A 90 -13.22 9.20 -3.41
C SER A 90 -13.51 10.67 -3.13
N GLY A 91 -12.49 11.40 -2.71
CA GLY A 91 -12.51 12.83 -2.45
C GLY A 91 -11.50 13.55 -3.33
N ILE A 92 -11.64 13.44 -4.66
CA ILE A 92 -10.67 14.06 -5.59
C ILE A 92 -10.55 15.57 -5.40
N TYR A 93 -11.60 16.21 -4.91
CA TYR A 93 -11.67 17.65 -4.66
C TYR A 93 -11.31 18.02 -3.21
N GLU A 94 -11.19 17.02 -2.34
CA GLU A 94 -10.84 17.17 -0.93
C GLU A 94 -9.33 16.96 -0.68
N GLY A 95 -8.59 16.64 -1.74
CA GLY A 95 -7.13 16.60 -1.69
C GLY A 95 -6.53 17.98 -1.46
N HIS A 96 -5.23 17.99 -1.16
CA HIS A 96 -4.47 19.20 -0.88
C HIS A 96 -3.10 19.14 -1.59
N THR A 97 -2.47 20.31 -1.75
CA THR A 97 -1.15 20.41 -2.36
C THR A 97 -0.08 20.42 -1.29
N ILE A 98 0.95 19.59 -1.45
CA ILE A 98 2.13 19.56 -0.59
C ILE A 98 3.40 19.88 -1.38
N PRO A 99 4.45 20.43 -0.73
CA PRO A 99 5.76 20.52 -1.35
C PRO A 99 6.35 19.11 -1.54
N ARG A 100 7.16 18.91 -2.59
CA ARG A 100 7.78 17.61 -2.88
C ARG A 100 8.61 17.06 -1.71
N ALA A 101 9.23 17.95 -0.94
CA ALA A 101 10.03 17.58 0.24
C ALA A 101 9.22 17.01 1.40
N ALA A 102 7.89 17.24 1.44
CA ALA A 102 7.01 16.68 2.46
C ALA A 102 6.48 15.28 2.09
N LEU A 103 6.76 14.80 0.87
CA LEU A 103 6.35 13.47 0.42
C LEU A 103 7.48 12.47 0.60
N ARG A 104 7.24 11.42 1.38
CA ARG A 104 8.07 10.21 1.39
C ARG A 104 7.33 9.10 0.66
N VAL A 105 7.92 8.51 -0.36
CA VAL A 105 7.32 7.38 -1.09
C VAL A 105 7.78 6.09 -0.43
N LEU A 106 6.82 5.26 -0.03
CA LEU A 106 7.04 3.95 0.57
C LEU A 106 6.92 2.82 -0.46
N GLY A 107 6.20 3.06 -1.55
CA GLY A 107 6.07 2.12 -2.65
C GLY A 107 5.07 2.60 -3.71
N LEU A 108 5.12 1.98 -4.89
CA LEU A 108 4.19 2.24 -5.98
C LEU A 108 3.10 1.17 -6.00
N VAL A 109 1.82 1.56 -6.05
CA VAL A 109 0.73 0.59 -6.26
C VAL A 109 0.74 0.17 -7.73
N THR A 110 1.04 -1.10 -8.00
CA THR A 110 1.18 -1.61 -9.37
C THR A 110 -0.13 -2.18 -9.92
N TYR A 111 -0.93 -2.83 -9.07
CA TYR A 111 -2.25 -3.32 -9.42
C TYR A 111 -3.08 -3.59 -8.16
N ALA A 112 -4.39 -3.74 -8.37
CA ALA A 112 -5.33 -4.14 -7.33
C ALA A 112 -6.00 -5.45 -7.73
N ASN A 113 -6.11 -6.38 -6.79
CA ASN A 113 -6.86 -7.60 -6.96
C ASN A 113 -8.27 -7.41 -6.39
N THR A 114 -9.26 -7.35 -7.29
CA THR A 114 -10.67 -7.13 -6.93
C THR A 114 -11.42 -8.47 -7.03
N LEU A 115 -11.17 -9.39 -6.10
CA LEU A 115 -11.85 -10.69 -6.08
C LEU A 115 -13.29 -10.50 -5.62
N ARG A 116 -14.23 -10.47 -6.56
CA ARG A 116 -15.67 -10.43 -6.30
C ARG A 116 -16.22 -11.85 -6.46
N ARG A 117 -17.04 -12.32 -5.51
CA ARG A 117 -17.82 -13.56 -5.70
C ARG A 117 -18.77 -13.35 -6.90
N VAL A 118 -18.78 -14.31 -7.82
CA VAL A 118 -19.74 -14.39 -8.94
C VAL A 118 -21.02 -15.05 -8.46
#